data_AF-A0A4R5A1K7-F1
#
_entry.id   AF-A0A4R5A1K7-F1
#
_cell.length_a   1.000
_cell.length_b   1.000
_cell.length_c   1.000
_cell.angle_alpha   90.00
_cell.angle_beta   90.00
_cell.angle_gamma   90.00
#
_symmetry.space_group_name_H-M   'P 1'
#
loop_
_entity.id
_entity.type
_entity.pdbx_description
1 polymer ?
#
loop_
_entity_poly.entity_id
_entity_poly.type
_entity_poly.pdbx_seq_one_letter_code
_entity_poly.pdbx_strand_id
1 'polypeptide(L)'
;MFETWAVARGRRPDPDKILAAKLDASARRAAFDGATPDDAASELRALADGRVDILTQVAGHMAGLWSARARYDGGIALIAAGFLVRAVGTEEMDLELADWVEEGRFAARRTERDAAALAELYGRQRRNVTR
;
A
#
# COMPACT_ATOMS: atom_id res chain seq x y z
N MET A 1 16.56 12.40 45.07
CA MET A 1 16.97 13.04 43.80
C MET A 1 17.32 11.91 42.83
N PHE A 2 16.31 11.41 42.10
CA PHE A 2 16.49 10.49 40.98
C PHE A 2 15.66 11.03 39.84
N GLU A 3 16.36 11.69 38.93
CA GLU A 3 15.80 12.27 37.71
C GLU A 3 15.48 11.19 36.67
N THR A 4 14.48 11.53 35.85
CA THR A 4 14.37 11.19 34.42
C THR A 4 14.19 9.73 34.00
N TRP A 5 13.02 9.16 34.33
CA TRP A 5 12.32 8.28 33.38
C TRP A 5 11.55 9.14 32.39
N ALA A 6 12.24 9.61 31.34
CA ALA A 6 11.58 10.12 30.15
C ALA A 6 10.84 8.96 29.48
N VAL A 7 9.57 8.78 29.85
CA VAL A 7 8.61 7.97 29.10
C VAL A 7 8.68 8.47 27.66
N ALA A 8 9.19 7.62 26.76
CA ALA A 8 8.99 7.78 25.33
C ALA A 8 7.48 7.87 25.11
N ARG A 9 6.95 9.10 25.03
CA ARG A 9 5.56 9.35 24.67
C ARG A 9 5.39 8.78 23.26
N GLY A 10 4.84 7.58 23.19
CA GLY A 10 4.58 6.87 21.94
C GLY A 10 3.85 7.82 21.00
N ARG A 11 4.44 8.06 19.83
CA ARG A 11 3.84 8.88 18.78
C ARG A 11 2.47 8.27 18.49
N ARG A 12 1.38 9.01 18.70
CA ARG A 12 0.03 8.55 18.37
C ARG A 12 0.05 8.06 16.91
N PRO A 13 -0.53 6.88 16.60
CA PRO A 13 -0.58 6.40 15.22
C PRO A 13 -1.18 7.46 14.31
N ASP A 14 -0.54 7.65 13.16
CA ASP A 14 -0.99 8.58 12.15
C ASP A 14 -2.34 8.09 11.58
N PRO A 15 -3.44 8.84 11.77
CA PRO A 15 -4.77 8.41 11.37
C PRO A 15 -4.88 8.17 9.86
N ASP A 16 -4.14 8.94 9.05
CA ASP A 16 -4.17 8.81 7.60
C ASP A 16 -3.49 7.50 7.17
N LYS A 17 -2.41 7.11 7.85
CA LYS A 17 -1.78 5.79 7.61
C LYS A 17 -2.67 4.63 8.03
N ILE A 18 -3.45 4.79 9.11
CA ILE A 18 -4.41 3.78 9.53
C ILE A 18 -5.50 3.64 8.47
N LEU A 19 -6.04 4.75 7.97
CA LEU A 19 -7.07 4.73 6.94
C LEU A 19 -6.55 4.13 5.64
N ALA A 20 -5.36 4.55 5.18
CA ALA A 20 -4.71 3.99 4.00
C ALA A 20 -4.52 2.47 4.11
N ALA A 21 -4.05 1.97 5.27
CA ALA A 21 -3.88 0.53 5.50
C ALA A 21 -5.21 -0.24 5.50
N LYS A 22 -6.28 0.35 6.05
CA LYS A 22 -7.63 -0.24 6.00
C LYS A 22 -8.17 -0.31 4.57
N LEU A 23 -8.03 0.78 3.81
CA LEU A 23 -8.44 0.83 2.40
C LEU A 23 -7.66 -0.20 1.57
N ASP A 24 -6.36 -0.33 1.79
CA ASP A 24 -5.53 -1.33 1.11
C ASP A 24 -6.05 -2.76 1.38
N ALA A 25 -6.18 -3.12 2.66
CA ALA A 25 -6.64 -4.44 3.05
C ALA A 25 -8.07 -4.74 2.54
N SER A 26 -8.99 -3.78 2.65
CA SER A 26 -10.37 -3.95 2.18
C SER A 26 -10.44 -4.09 0.67
N ALA A 27 -9.69 -3.29 -0.10
CA ALA A 27 -9.68 -3.38 -1.55
C ALA A 27 -9.09 -4.72 -2.04
N ARG A 28 -8.01 -5.20 -1.42
CA ARG A 28 -7.45 -6.53 -1.71
C ARG A 28 -8.42 -7.65 -1.37
N ARG A 29 -9.09 -7.57 -0.22
CA ARG A 29 -10.12 -8.54 0.19
C ARG A 29 -11.23 -8.59 -0.86
N ALA A 30 -11.79 -7.44 -1.23
CA ALA A 30 -12.84 -7.37 -2.25
C ALA A 30 -12.38 -7.95 -3.59
N ALA A 31 -11.13 -7.66 -4.01
CA ALA A 31 -10.57 -8.21 -5.24
C ALA A 31 -10.38 -9.73 -5.17
N PHE A 32 -9.95 -10.25 -4.03
CA PHE A 32 -9.79 -11.69 -3.80
C PHE A 32 -11.13 -12.42 -3.76
N ASP A 33 -12.14 -11.83 -3.11
CA ASP A 33 -13.49 -12.37 -2.98
C ASP A 33 -14.29 -12.28 -4.30
N GLY A 34 -13.75 -11.63 -5.34
CA GLY A 34 -14.42 -11.45 -6.62
C GLY A 34 -15.62 -10.51 -6.56
N ALA A 35 -15.58 -9.51 -5.67
CA ALA A 35 -16.64 -8.52 -5.53
C ALA A 35 -16.89 -7.75 -6.85
N THR A 36 -18.11 -7.28 -7.04
CA THR A 36 -18.41 -6.41 -8.17
C THR A 36 -17.75 -5.04 -8.00
N PRO A 37 -17.38 -4.34 -9.09
CA PRO A 37 -16.77 -3.02 -8.98
C PRO A 37 -17.61 -1.99 -8.20
N ASP A 38 -18.93 -2.03 -8.36
CA ASP A 38 -19.82 -1.06 -7.71
C ASP A 38 -20.00 -1.36 -6.21
N ASP A 39 -20.12 -2.63 -5.81
CA ASP A 39 -20.21 -3.02 -4.40
C ASP A 39 -18.92 -2.68 -3.65
N ALA A 40 -17.78 -3.05 -4.24
CA ALA A 40 -16.47 -2.75 -3.66
C ALA A 40 -16.23 -1.24 -3.54
N ALA A 41 -16.56 -0.48 -4.59
CA ALA A 41 -16.43 0.97 -4.56
C ALA A 41 -17.35 1.63 -3.53
N SER A 42 -18.57 1.11 -3.34
CA SER A 42 -19.49 1.60 -2.32
C SER A 42 -18.92 1.42 -0.91
N GLU A 43 -18.41 0.21 -0.59
CA GLU A 43 -17.77 -0.08 0.70
C GLU A 43 -16.55 0.81 0.94
N LEU A 44 -15.67 0.93 -0.06
CA LEU A 44 -14.45 1.73 0.04
C LEU A 44 -14.74 3.22 0.20
N ARG A 45 -15.77 3.75 -0.48
CA ARG A 45 -16.20 5.14 -0.33
C ARG A 45 -16.76 5.40 1.06
N ALA A 46 -17.57 4.49 1.59
CA ALA A 46 -18.08 4.59 2.96
C ALA A 46 -16.94 4.52 4.00
N LEU A 47 -15.93 3.69 3.77
CA LEU A 47 -14.76 3.58 4.65
C LEU A 47 -13.88 4.84 4.62
N ALA A 48 -13.75 5.47 3.45
CA ALA A 48 -12.97 6.69 3.27
C ALA A 48 -13.62 7.94 3.86
N ASP A 49 -14.95 7.94 4.06
CA ASP A 49 -15.69 9.05 4.68
C ASP A 49 -15.36 10.42 4.03
N GLY A 50 -15.33 10.46 2.70
CA GLY A 50 -14.99 11.66 1.93
C GLY A 50 -13.50 11.96 1.76
N ARG A 51 -12.58 11.15 2.31
CA ARG A 51 -11.13 11.27 2.10
C ARG A 51 -10.69 10.72 0.74
N VAL A 52 -11.10 11.41 -0.32
CA VAL A 52 -10.81 11.05 -1.72
C VAL A 52 -9.32 11.17 -2.04
N ASP A 53 -8.59 12.04 -1.34
CA ASP A 53 -7.14 12.14 -1.38
C ASP A 53 -6.47 10.82 -1.01
N ILE A 54 -6.91 10.16 0.07
CA ILE A 54 -6.36 8.88 0.51
C ILE A 54 -6.81 7.74 -0.42
N LEU A 55 -8.04 7.75 -0.93
CA LEU A 55 -8.47 6.79 -1.94
C LEU A 55 -7.56 6.83 -3.18
N THR A 56 -7.29 8.03 -3.69
CA THR A 56 -6.40 8.25 -4.83
C THR A 56 -4.97 7.79 -4.53
N GLN A 57 -4.45 8.13 -3.34
CA GLN A 57 -3.13 7.69 -2.89
C GLN A 57 -3.00 6.17 -2.91
N VAL A 58 -3.95 5.45 -2.27
CA VAL A 58 -3.90 3.99 -2.17
C VAL A 58 -4.08 3.36 -3.55
N ALA A 59 -4.98 3.90 -4.38
CA ALA A 59 -5.18 3.43 -5.75
C ALA A 59 -3.90 3.52 -6.58
N GLY A 60 -3.24 4.69 -6.56
CA GLY A 60 -1.99 4.92 -7.25
C GLY A 60 -0.89 4.00 -6.75
N HIS A 61 -0.73 3.88 -5.43
CA HIS A 61 0.28 3.02 -4.84
C HIS A 61 0.13 1.55 -5.26
N MET A 62 -1.11 1.03 -5.27
CA MET A 62 -1.40 -0.33 -5.71
C MET A 62 -1.15 -0.54 -7.20
N ALA A 63 -1.59 0.38 -8.05
CA ALA A 63 -1.35 0.32 -9.48
C ALA A 63 0.16 0.40 -9.80
N GLY A 64 0.89 1.27 -9.09
CA GLY A 64 2.33 1.38 -9.17
C GLY A 64 3.05 0.09 -8.76
N LEU A 65 2.68 -0.47 -7.62
CA LEU A 65 3.21 -1.73 -7.11
C LEU A 65 2.96 -2.89 -8.08
N TRP A 66 1.74 -2.99 -8.61
CA TRP A 66 1.41 -3.98 -9.64
C TRP A 66 2.25 -3.77 -10.90
N SER A 67 2.38 -2.55 -11.40
CA SER A 67 3.13 -2.29 -12.65
C SER A 67 4.62 -2.66 -12.55
N ALA A 68 5.21 -2.56 -11.36
CA ALA A 68 6.58 -3.00 -11.12
C ALA A 68 6.68 -4.53 -10.90
N ARG A 69 5.60 -5.19 -10.46
CA ARG A 69 5.61 -6.59 -9.97
C ARG A 69 4.49 -7.46 -10.55
N ALA A 70 4.03 -7.15 -11.77
CA ALA A 70 2.80 -7.71 -12.35
C ALA A 70 2.74 -9.24 -12.35
N ARG A 71 3.90 -9.90 -12.44
CA ARG A 71 4.04 -11.37 -12.44
C ARG A 71 3.80 -12.05 -11.08
N TYR A 72 3.67 -11.31 -9.99
CA TYR A 72 3.73 -11.87 -8.63
C TYR A 72 2.41 -11.90 -7.85
N ASP A 73 1.40 -11.12 -8.25
CA ASP A 73 0.16 -11.01 -7.45
C ASP A 73 -1.12 -11.49 -8.14
N GLY A 74 -1.00 -12.06 -9.35
CA GLY A 74 -2.13 -12.56 -10.13
C GLY A 74 -3.12 -11.48 -10.60
N GLY A 75 -2.78 -10.20 -10.49
CA GLY A 75 -3.64 -9.07 -10.85
C GLY A 75 -4.43 -8.48 -9.69
N ILE A 76 -4.31 -9.01 -8.46
CA ILE A 76 -5.12 -8.57 -7.32
C ILE A 76 -4.92 -7.09 -7.00
N ALA A 77 -3.70 -6.57 -6.96
CA ALA A 77 -3.47 -5.16 -6.68
C ALA A 77 -3.98 -4.26 -7.82
N LEU A 78 -3.98 -4.74 -9.07
CA LEU A 78 -4.57 -3.96 -10.17
C LEU A 78 -6.10 -3.90 -10.06
N ILE A 79 -6.76 -5.02 -9.75
CA ILE A 79 -8.21 -5.06 -9.54
C ILE A 79 -8.59 -4.18 -8.34
N ALA A 80 -7.87 -4.31 -7.23
CA ALA A 80 -8.07 -3.50 -6.04
C ALA A 80 -7.87 -1.99 -6.31
N ALA A 81 -6.84 -1.62 -7.09
CA ALA A 81 -6.65 -0.24 -7.55
C ALA A 81 -7.84 0.25 -8.38
N GLY A 82 -8.39 -0.59 -9.26
CA GLY A 82 -9.58 -0.27 -10.05
C GLY A 82 -10.82 0.00 -9.17
N PHE A 83 -11.01 -0.76 -8.09
CA PHE A 83 -12.09 -0.51 -7.13
C PHE A 83 -11.93 0.83 -6.41
N LEU A 84 -10.71 1.19 -6.02
CA LEU A 84 -10.42 2.46 -5.38
C LEU A 84 -10.64 3.64 -6.36
N VAL A 85 -10.20 3.53 -7.61
CA VAL A 85 -10.49 4.55 -8.66
C VAL A 85 -12.00 4.70 -8.87
N ARG A 86 -12.74 3.59 -8.89
CA ARG A 86 -14.21 3.63 -8.98
C ARG A 86 -14.83 4.30 -7.74
N ALA A 87 -14.23 4.14 -6.56
CA ALA A 87 -14.65 4.79 -5.32
C ALA A 87 -14.41 6.32 -5.34
N VAL A 88 -13.30 6.78 -5.92
CA VAL A 88 -13.00 8.21 -6.15
C VAL A 88 -14.10 8.88 -6.98
N GLY A 89 -14.57 8.23 -8.04
CA GLY A 89 -15.58 8.80 -8.94
C GLY A 89 -14.99 9.71 -10.02
N THR A 90 -15.81 10.14 -10.97
CA THR A 90 -15.36 10.82 -12.21
C THR A 90 -15.22 12.34 -12.09
N GLU A 91 -15.79 12.95 -11.06
CA GLU A 91 -15.80 14.41 -10.89
C GLU A 91 -14.58 14.94 -10.12
N GLU A 92 -13.83 14.05 -9.45
CA GLU A 92 -12.67 14.39 -8.63
C GLU A 92 -11.34 13.89 -9.24
N MET A 93 -11.33 13.53 -10.51
CA MET A 93 -10.19 12.83 -11.16
C MET A 93 -9.06 13.75 -11.65
N ASP A 94 -8.92 14.95 -11.10
CA ASP A 94 -7.76 15.86 -11.31
C ASP A 94 -6.69 15.69 -10.21
N LEU A 95 -6.79 14.62 -9.42
CA LEU A 95 -5.91 14.32 -8.31
C LEU A 95 -4.74 13.48 -8.82
N GLU A 96 -3.51 13.93 -8.53
CA GLU A 96 -2.16 13.33 -8.41
C GLU A 96 -1.96 11.79 -8.53
N LEU A 97 -2.84 11.04 -9.20
CA LEU A 97 -2.86 9.59 -9.30
C LEU A 97 -1.58 9.12 -9.98
N ALA A 98 -1.12 9.85 -11.00
CA ALA A 98 0.13 9.59 -11.68
C ALA A 98 1.33 9.65 -10.71
N ASP A 99 1.37 10.65 -9.83
CA ASP A 99 2.44 10.81 -8.84
C ASP A 99 2.43 9.65 -7.83
N TRP A 100 1.24 9.25 -7.38
CA TRP A 100 1.09 8.10 -6.49
C TRP A 100 1.41 6.76 -7.16
N VAL A 101 1.16 6.63 -8.47
CA VAL A 101 1.62 5.47 -9.27
C VAL A 101 3.14 5.40 -9.30
N GLU A 102 3.82 6.52 -9.53
CA GLU A 102 5.29 6.56 -9.49
C GLU A 102 5.84 6.27 -8.10
N GLU A 103 5.23 6.79 -7.04
CA GLU A 103 5.62 6.46 -5.65
C GLU A 103 5.44 4.95 -5.38
N GLY A 104 4.32 4.35 -5.83
CA GLY A 104 4.09 2.91 -5.73
C GLY A 104 5.13 2.07 -6.47
N ARG A 105 5.51 2.49 -7.70
CA ARG A 105 6.59 1.85 -8.47
C ARG A 105 7.92 1.95 -7.74
N PHE A 106 8.22 3.12 -7.20
CA PHE A 106 9.45 3.38 -6.48
C PHE A 106 9.56 2.53 -5.20
N ALA A 107 8.49 2.48 -4.41
CA ALA A 107 8.39 1.64 -3.21
C ALA A 107 8.58 0.15 -3.53
N ALA A 108 7.96 -0.34 -4.61
CA ALA A 108 8.12 -1.71 -5.06
C ALA A 108 9.58 -2.04 -5.44
N ARG A 109 10.23 -1.18 -6.22
CA ARG A 109 11.64 -1.35 -6.62
C ARG A 109 12.59 -1.28 -5.42
N ARG A 110 12.33 -0.39 -4.46
CA ARG A 110 13.11 -0.33 -3.21
C ARG A 110 13.02 -1.66 -2.46
N THR A 111 11.80 -2.17 -2.28
CA THR A 111 11.57 -3.45 -1.58
C THR A 111 12.31 -4.61 -2.26
N GLU A 112 12.35 -4.64 -3.60
CA GLU A 112 13.10 -5.67 -4.34
C GLU A 112 14.61 -5.57 -4.13
N ARG A 113 15.16 -4.36 -4.14
CA ARG A 113 16.59 -4.13 -3.86
C ARG A 113 16.94 -4.54 -2.44
N ASP A 114 16.11 -4.17 -1.47
CA ASP A 114 16.34 -4.50 -0.06
C ASP A 114 16.26 -6.02 0.15
N ALA A 115 15.30 -6.70 -0.47
CA ALA A 115 15.19 -8.15 -0.44
C ALA A 115 16.43 -8.84 -1.08
N ALA A 116 16.93 -8.33 -2.20
CA ALA A 116 18.14 -8.84 -2.84
C ALA A 116 19.38 -8.64 -1.95
N ALA A 117 19.53 -7.47 -1.34
CA ALA A 117 20.64 -7.18 -0.42
C ALA A 117 20.60 -8.10 0.82
N LEU A 118 19.42 -8.34 1.39
CA LEU A 118 19.24 -9.28 2.50
C LEU A 118 19.60 -10.71 2.08
N ALA A 119 19.15 -11.17 0.92
CA ALA A 119 19.46 -12.50 0.40
C ALA A 119 20.99 -12.70 0.20
N GLU A 120 21.67 -11.67 -0.28
CA GLU A 120 23.13 -11.69 -0.43
C GLU A 120 23.85 -11.79 0.91
N LEU A 121 23.42 -11.00 1.91
CA LEU A 121 23.97 -11.03 3.27
C LEU A 121 23.82 -12.42 3.90
N TYR A 122 22.63 -13.02 3.83
CA TYR A 122 22.39 -14.38 4.33
C TYR A 122 23.20 -15.44 3.56
N GLY A 123 23.37 -15.27 2.25
CA GLY A 123 24.23 -16.14 1.43
C GLY A 123 25.70 -16.08 1.83
N ARG A 124 26.23 -14.89 2.14
CA ARG A 124 27.61 -14.71 2.64
C ARG A 124 27.78 -15.34 4.03
N GLN A 125 26.82 -15.12 4.94
CA GLN A 125 26.86 -15.72 6.29
C GLN A 125 26.88 -17.25 6.23
N ARG A 126 26.01 -17.87 5.40
CA ARG A 126 26.01 -19.34 5.22
C ARG A 126 27.35 -19.89 4.73
N ARG A 127 28.02 -19.20 3.80
CA ARG A 127 29.33 -19.65 3.27
C ARG A 127 30.46 -19.55 4.30
N ASN A 128 30.38 -18.61 5.23
CA ASN A 128 31.41 -18.42 6.27
C ASN A 128 31.27 -19.41 7.44
N VAL A 129 30.10 -20.03 7.63
CA VAL A 129 29.88 -21.02 8.71
C VAL A 129 30.31 -22.43 8.29
N THR A 130 30.36 -22.73 7.00
CA THR A 130 30.74 -24.05 6.47
C THR A 130 32.25 -24.17 6.17
N ARG A 131 33.07 -23.23 6.66
CA ARG A 131 34.52 -23.16 6.40
C ARG A 131 35.28 -23.20 7.72
#